data_AF-A0A2N0QHB4-F1
#
_entry.id   AF-A0A2N0QHB4-F1
#
_cell.length_a   1.000
_cell.length_b   1.000
_cell.length_c   1.000
_cell.angle_alpha   90.00
_cell.angle_beta   90.00
_cell.angle_gamma   90.00
#
_symmetry.space_group_name_H-M   'P 1'
#
loop_
_entity.id
_entity.type
_entity.pdbx_description
1 polymer ?
#
loop_
_entity_poly.entity_id
_entity_poly.type
_entity_poly.pdbx_seq_one_letter_code
_entity_poly.pdbx_strand_id
1 'polypeptide(L)'
;MPYPPNAPKYNPEFFNLFLEDKQLTIYILNWLAFLVQNPDKKPGTAIIMRSFSRCGKNILTDFIGEHIIGRENFLSTTRLEDVMGRFNAAVRVKKLIILNECDMTGKEWHGANN
;
A
#
# COMPACT_ATOMS: atom_id res chain seq x y z
N MET A 1 -8.23 22.38 12.68
CA MET A 1 -7.26 21.85 13.66
C MET A 1 -5.87 22.26 13.20
N PRO A 2 -5.02 22.84 14.07
CA PRO A 2 -3.63 23.10 13.73
C PRO A 2 -2.85 21.78 13.60
N TYR A 3 -1.90 21.74 12.67
CA TYR A 3 -1.01 20.60 12.49
C TYR A 3 -0.18 20.35 13.75
N PRO A 4 0.04 19.07 14.17
CA PRO A 4 0.85 18.78 15.34
C PRO A 4 2.30 19.22 15.10
N PRO A 5 2.95 19.86 16.08
CA PRO A 5 4.27 20.49 15.93
C PRO A 5 5.41 19.49 15.60
N ASN A 6 5.18 18.20 15.82
CA ASN A 6 6.13 17.11 15.57
C ASN A 6 5.72 16.19 14.41
N ALA A 7 4.79 16.63 13.54
CA ALA A 7 4.55 15.89 12.30
C ALA A 7 5.86 15.77 11.52
N PRO A 8 6.21 14.58 10.99
CA PRO A 8 7.36 14.44 10.10
C PRO A 8 7.25 15.50 9.01
N LYS A 9 8.26 16.37 8.89
CA LYS A 9 8.34 17.31 7.78
C LYS A 9 8.68 16.49 6.53
N TYR A 10 7.66 15.99 5.85
CA TYR A 10 7.83 15.31 4.59
C TYR A 10 8.42 16.30 3.58
N ASN A 11 9.58 15.97 3.03
CA ASN A 11 10.20 16.75 1.97
C ASN A 11 9.19 16.83 0.81
N PRO A 12 8.80 18.02 0.29
CA PRO A 12 7.94 18.10 -0.89
C PRO A 12 8.49 17.35 -2.11
N GLU A 13 9.81 17.13 -2.19
CA GLU A 13 10.44 16.26 -3.20
C GLU A 13 10.05 14.77 -3.04
N PHE A 14 9.53 14.37 -1.89
CA PHE A 14 9.01 13.01 -1.65
C PHE A 14 7.88 12.66 -2.61
N PHE A 15 6.99 13.62 -2.91
CA PHE A 15 5.96 13.43 -3.93
C PHE A 15 6.57 13.42 -5.34
N ASN A 16 7.59 14.25 -5.58
CA ASN A 16 8.28 14.28 -6.87
C ASN A 16 9.05 12.99 -7.17
N LEU A 17 9.52 12.28 -6.15
CA LEU A 17 10.22 10.99 -6.29
C LEU A 17 9.38 9.93 -7.02
N PHE A 18 8.04 10.04 -6.94
CA PHE A 18 7.13 9.06 -7.53
C PHE A 18 6.59 9.48 -8.90
N LEU A 19 6.74 10.75 -9.31
CA LEU A 19 5.73 11.40 -10.13
C LEU A 19 6.31 12.36 -11.19
N GLU A 20 7.35 11.95 -11.91
CA GLU A 20 7.70 12.62 -13.18
C GLU A 20 6.55 12.52 -14.20
N ASP A 21 5.78 11.42 -14.12
CA ASP A 21 4.58 11.23 -14.93
C ASP A 21 3.31 11.73 -14.22
N LYS A 22 2.80 12.86 -14.72
CA LYS A 22 1.58 13.50 -14.23
C LYS A 22 0.33 12.63 -14.38
N GLN A 23 0.24 11.77 -15.41
CA GLN A 23 -0.92 10.90 -15.58
C GLN A 23 -0.90 9.76 -14.57
N LEU A 24 0.26 9.14 -14.37
CA LEU A 24 0.44 8.11 -13.34
C LEU A 24 0.13 8.66 -11.95
N THR A 25 0.58 9.89 -11.67
CA THR A 25 0.25 10.63 -10.46
C THR A 25 -1.25 10.71 -10.20
N ILE A 26 -1.97 11.23 -11.20
CA ILE A 26 -3.41 11.44 -11.11
C ILE A 26 -4.11 10.10 -10.90
N TYR A 27 -3.66 9.04 -11.57
CA TYR A 27 -4.22 7.70 -11.40
C TYR A 27 -4.03 7.19 -9.96
N ILE A 28 -2.82 7.25 -9.41
CA ILE A 28 -2.53 6.78 -8.04
C ILE A 28 -3.34 7.60 -7.03
N LEU A 29 -3.39 8.92 -7.18
CA LEU A 29 -4.18 9.78 -6.29
C LEU A 29 -5.67 9.49 -6.35
N ASN A 30 -6.24 9.29 -7.55
CA ASN A 30 -7.64 8.91 -7.70
C ASN A 30 -7.92 7.52 -7.12
N TRP A 31 -6.98 6.59 -7.25
CA TRP A 31 -7.09 5.25 -6.67
C TRP A 31 -7.09 5.31 -5.14
N LEU A 32 -6.20 6.10 -4.53
CA LEU A 32 -6.18 6.34 -3.08
C LEU A 32 -7.45 7.06 -2.61
N ALA A 33 -7.91 8.07 -3.34
CA ALA A 33 -9.16 8.78 -3.05
C ALA A 33 -10.36 7.83 -3.07
N PHE A 34 -10.41 6.89 -4.03
CA PHE A 34 -11.45 5.87 -4.10
C PHE A 34 -11.51 5.02 -2.82
N LEU A 35 -10.36 4.56 -2.30
CA LEU A 35 -10.30 3.76 -1.06
C LEU A 35 -10.86 4.51 0.16
N VAL A 36 -10.62 5.82 0.23
CA VAL A 36 -11.09 6.65 1.34
C VAL A 36 -12.58 6.97 1.19
N GLN A 37 -13.03 7.33 -0.01
CA GLN A 37 -14.39 7.77 -0.29
C GLN A 37 -15.41 6.62 -0.39
N ASN A 38 -14.97 5.42 -0.77
CA ASN A 38 -15.83 4.24 -0.95
C ASN A 38 -15.35 3.07 -0.07
N PRO A 39 -15.42 3.21 1.26
CA PRO A 39 -14.82 2.24 2.20
C PRO A 39 -15.43 0.83 2.14
N ASP A 40 -16.63 0.70 1.58
CA ASP A 40 -17.37 -0.55 1.37
C ASP A 40 -17.08 -1.22 0.03
N LYS A 41 -16.36 -0.53 -0.88
CA LYS A 41 -16.09 -1.01 -2.24
C LYS A 41 -14.63 -1.37 -2.44
N LYS A 42 -14.40 -2.48 -3.13
CA LYS A 42 -13.07 -2.86 -3.59
C LYS A 42 -12.78 -2.17 -4.93
N PRO A 43 -11.58 -1.60 -5.15
CA PRO A 43 -11.23 -0.96 -6.41
C PRO A 43 -11.13 -1.93 -7.59
N GLY A 44 -11.05 -3.24 -7.35
CA GLY A 44 -10.93 -4.27 -8.39
C GLY A 44 -9.56 -4.32 -9.09
N THR A 45 -8.64 -3.43 -8.69
CA THR A 45 -7.29 -3.31 -9.22
C THR A 45 -6.27 -3.32 -8.09
N ALA A 46 -5.04 -3.73 -8.38
CA ALA A 46 -3.90 -3.68 -7.47
C ALA A 46 -2.74 -2.91 -8.11
N ILE A 47 -2.04 -2.09 -7.32
CA ILE A 47 -0.88 -1.32 -7.77
C ILE A 47 0.39 -2.11 -7.45
N ILE A 48 1.23 -2.35 -8.45
CA ILE A 48 2.52 -3.03 -8.30
C ILE A 48 3.64 -2.00 -8.48
N MET A 49 4.45 -1.79 -7.45
CA MET A 49 5.60 -0.88 -7.51
C MET A 49 6.90 -1.67 -7.69
N ARG A 50 7.59 -1.47 -8.82
CA ARG A 50 8.91 -2.07 -9.11
C ARG A 50 10.01 -1.00 -9.10
N SER A 51 11.11 -1.31 -8.46
CA SER A 51 12.30 -0.46 -8.29
C SER A 51 13.42 -1.34 -7.72
N PHE A 52 14.65 -0.85 -7.77
CA PHE A 52 15.73 -1.42 -6.98
C PHE A 52 15.42 -1.37 -5.48
N SER A 53 16.00 -2.30 -4.72
CA SER A 53 16.00 -2.26 -3.26
C SER A 53 16.52 -0.90 -2.80
N ARG A 54 16.03 -0.38 -1.66
CA ARG A 54 16.43 0.91 -1.07
C ARG A 54 16.00 2.20 -1.79
N CYS A 55 15.12 2.14 -2.80
CA CYS A 55 14.56 3.35 -3.42
C CYS A 55 13.45 4.05 -2.60
N GLY A 56 13.25 3.73 -1.32
CA GLY A 56 12.29 4.45 -0.46
C GLY A 56 10.81 4.03 -0.60
N LYS A 57 10.51 2.91 -1.26
CA LYS A 57 9.14 2.37 -1.40
C LYS A 57 8.40 2.18 -0.08
N ASN A 58 9.10 1.68 0.94
CA ASN A 58 8.48 1.47 2.25
C ASN A 58 8.02 2.79 2.86
N ILE A 59 8.77 3.88 2.64
CA ILE A 59 8.38 5.21 3.13
C ILE A 59 7.03 5.64 2.52
N LEU A 60 6.78 5.33 1.24
CA LEU A 60 5.50 5.65 0.60
C LEU A 60 4.38 4.78 1.12
N THR A 61 4.59 3.47 1.19
CA THR A 61 3.56 2.55 1.67
C THR A 61 3.20 2.83 3.12
N ASP A 62 4.20 3.17 3.94
CA ASP A 62 4.02 3.53 5.34
C ASP A 62 3.30 4.88 5.45
N PHE A 63 3.66 5.89 4.64
CA PHE A 63 2.91 7.15 4.60
C PHE A 63 1.44 6.95 4.26
N ILE A 64 1.15 6.17 3.20
CA ILE A 64 -0.23 5.88 2.79
C ILE A 64 -0.97 5.12 3.90
N GLY A 65 -0.34 4.08 4.46
CA GLY A 65 -0.93 3.26 5.52
C GLY A 65 -1.20 4.06 6.79
N GLU A 66 -0.20 4.78 7.30
CA GLU A 66 -0.27 5.46 8.58
C GLU A 66 -1.09 6.75 8.54
N HIS A 67 -1.02 7.51 7.45
CA HIS A 67 -1.56 8.88 7.40
C HIS A 67 -2.78 9.05 6.49
N ILE A 68 -2.97 8.21 5.47
CA ILE A 68 -4.13 8.29 4.58
C ILE A 68 -5.21 7.30 5.01
N ILE A 69 -4.81 6.05 5.22
CA ILE A 69 -5.75 4.95 5.52
C ILE A 69 -5.99 4.81 7.02
N GLY A 70 -4.97 5.10 7.84
CA GLY A 70 -4.97 4.92 9.29
C GLY A 70 -4.45 3.54 9.70
N ARG A 71 -3.63 3.50 10.76
CA ARG A 71 -2.89 2.30 11.20
C ARG A 71 -3.77 1.07 11.42
N GLU A 72 -4.99 1.25 11.92
CA GLU A 72 -5.93 0.17 12.16
C GLU A 72 -6.52 -0.44 10.88
N ASN A 73 -6.50 0.31 9.76
CA ASN A 73 -7.18 -0.01 8.51
C ASN A 73 -6.23 -0.56 7.43
N PHE A 74 -4.93 -0.66 7.68
CA PHE A 74 -3.99 -1.30 6.74
C PHE A 74 -3.20 -2.45 7.38
N LEU A 75 -2.72 -3.35 6.52
CA LEU A 75 -1.78 -4.42 6.89
C LEU A 75 -0.58 -4.32 5.96
N SER A 76 0.63 -4.29 6.51
CA SER A 76 1.87 -4.46 5.74
C SER A 76 2.48 -5.81 6.12
N THR A 77 2.76 -6.64 5.12
CA THR A 77 3.39 -7.95 5.30
C THR A 77 4.31 -8.27 4.13
N THR A 78 5.35 -9.05 4.37
CA THR A 78 6.21 -9.62 3.33
C THR A 78 5.78 -11.02 2.90
N ARG A 79 4.85 -11.64 3.64
CA ARG A 79 4.45 -13.03 3.46
C ARG A 79 3.12 -13.11 2.73
N LEU A 80 3.11 -13.74 1.56
CA LEU A 80 1.88 -13.96 0.80
C LEU A 80 0.86 -14.81 1.59
N GLU A 81 1.35 -15.74 2.41
CA GLU A 81 0.52 -16.61 3.25
C GLU A 81 -0.39 -15.85 4.22
N ASP A 82 0.03 -14.67 4.71
CA ASP A 82 -0.78 -13.85 5.60
C ASP A 82 -2.03 -13.29 4.87
N VAL A 83 -1.97 -13.24 3.53
CA VAL A 83 -3.04 -12.73 2.66
C VAL A 83 -3.87 -13.85 2.05
N MET A 84 -3.19 -14.86 1.48
CA MET A 84 -3.81 -15.94 0.72
C MET A 84 -3.97 -17.25 1.51
N GLY A 85 -3.38 -17.36 2.69
CA GLY A 85 -3.44 -18.57 3.51
C GLY A 85 -4.81 -18.79 4.16
N ARG A 86 -4.98 -19.99 4.74
CA ARG A 86 -6.23 -20.41 5.42
C ARG A 86 -6.64 -19.50 6.58
N PHE A 87 -5.69 -18.78 7.18
CA PHE A 87 -5.92 -17.91 8.34
C PHE A 87 -5.82 -16.41 7.99
N ASN A 88 -6.53 -15.97 6.94
CA ASN A 88 -6.54 -14.57 6.49
C ASN A 88 -7.49 -13.64 7.30
N ALA A 89 -7.84 -14.01 8.53
CA ALA A 89 -8.76 -13.22 9.36
C ALA A 89 -8.24 -11.79 9.62
N ALA A 90 -6.91 -11.64 9.73
CA ALA A 90 -6.24 -10.35 9.90
C ALA A 90 -6.45 -9.38 8.72
N VAL A 91 -6.72 -9.91 7.52
CA VAL A 91 -6.99 -9.14 6.30
C VAL A 91 -8.44 -8.67 6.20
N ARG A 92 -9.38 -9.43 6.79
CA ARG A 92 -10.83 -9.24 6.59
C ARG A 92 -11.33 -7.84 6.99
N VAL A 93 -10.63 -7.15 7.89
CA VAL A 93 -11.00 -5.84 8.42
C VAL A 93 -10.14 -4.71 7.82
N LYS A 94 -9.22 -5.04 6.90
CA LYS A 94 -8.26 -4.09 6.33
C LYS A 94 -8.75 -3.54 5.00
N LYS A 95 -8.62 -2.23 4.83
CA LYS A 95 -8.94 -1.50 3.59
C LYS A 95 -7.80 -1.55 2.58
N LEU A 96 -6.57 -1.62 3.08
CA LEU A 96 -5.37 -1.68 2.25
C LEU A 96 -4.44 -2.78 2.78
N ILE A 97 -3.91 -3.57 1.85
CA ILE A 97 -2.85 -4.55 2.13
C ILE A 97 -1.64 -4.13 1.32
N ILE A 98 -0.51 -3.95 1.99
CA ILE A 98 0.78 -3.69 1.38
C ILE A 98 1.57 -4.98 1.48
N LEU A 99 1.97 -5.50 0.31
CA LEU A 99 2.79 -6.70 0.20
C LEU A 99 4.21 -6.26 -0.16
N ASN A 100 5.09 -6.17 0.84
CA ASN A 100 6.46 -5.68 0.64
C ASN A 100 7.40 -6.82 0.24
N GLU A 101 8.26 -6.58 -0.77
CA GLU A 101 9.35 -7.48 -1.17
C GLU A 101 8.93 -8.96 -1.23
N CYS A 102 7.76 -9.23 -1.80
CA CYS A 102 7.26 -10.59 -1.87
C CYS A 102 8.02 -11.36 -2.96
N ASP A 103 9.09 -12.04 -2.54
CA ASP A 103 9.82 -13.00 -3.36
C ASP A 103 8.99 -14.25 -3.52
N MET A 104 8.05 -14.20 -4.47
CA MET A 104 7.29 -15.37 -4.86
C MET A 104 8.18 -16.28 -5.68
N THR A 105 8.79 -17.27 -5.05
CA THR A 105 9.37 -18.40 -5.78
C THR A 105 8.22 -19.26 -6.32
N GLY A 106 8.33 -19.78 -7.55
CA GLY A 106 7.20 -20.39 -8.29
C GLY A 106 6.46 -21.56 -7.59
N LYS A 107 7.01 -22.11 -6.49
CA LYS A 107 6.34 -23.13 -5.67
C LYS A 107 5.18 -22.58 -4.84
N GLU A 108 5.25 -21.32 -4.39
CA GLU A 108 4.24 -20.70 -3.53
C GLU A 108 2.95 -20.32 -4.30
N TRP A 109 3.08 -19.97 -5.58
CA TRP A 109 1.95 -19.69 -6.48
C TRP A 109 1.04 -20.90 -6.71
N HIS A 110 1.61 -22.10 -6.85
CA HIS A 110 0.82 -23.32 -7.07
C HIS A 110 0.05 -23.76 -5.82
N GLY A 111 0.51 -23.39 -4.62
CA GLY A 111 -0.17 -23.70 -3.36
C GLY A 111 -1.31 -22.73 -3.02
N ALA A 112 -1.26 -21.47 -3.51
CA ALA A 112 -2.26 -20.45 -3.22
C ALA A 112 -3.51 -20.50 -4.13
N ASN A 113 -3.42 -21.20 -5.27
CA ASN A 113 -4.48 -21.30 -6.28
C ASN A 113 -5.22 -22.66 -6.27
N ASN A 114 -5.08 -23.46 -5.22
CA ASN A 114 -5.70 -24.79 -5.08
C ASN A 114 -6.41 -24.91 -3.73
#